data_AF-A0A813MBU1-F1
#
_entry.id   AF-A0A813MBU1-F1
#
_cell.length_a   1.000
_cell.length_b   1.000
_cell.length_c   1.000
_cell.angle_alpha   90.00
_cell.angle_beta   90.00
_cell.angle_gamma   90.00
#
_symmetry.space_group_name_H-M   'P 1'
#
loop_
_entity.id
_entity.type
_entity.pdbx_description
1 polymer ?
#
loop_
_entity_poly.entity_id
_entity_poly.type
_entity_poly.pdbx_seq_one_letter_code
_entity_poly.pdbx_strand_id
1 'polypeptide(L)'
;MYILRKSIRILNMDELNLLLTPCLMPIKYKDIKNCTGNIKCMICGTHQINVEECLNTGVNKLAISQQKIEDDLAKIGQLKTDYFKDYEAKVNESFNIIKNKIDLRREILKKEISTKIDEYSLEMVRALEMEEKKILVSIKKMLEMNDLVDFKTKKEVVTNEQNVVQKINLTVNLETELKDKIKNIEWLANLINRGKQYVLHFTKLDLNLKKALGELKLNGLNDKVPVKNKETVQIYKNQVTDFPKPITTTVTMTPNNPTGFSSYPPALKAQEGPSSLFKSIIKK
;
A
#
# COMPACT_ATOMS: atom_id res chain seq x y z
N MET A 1 -33.05 -24.31 67.26
CA MET A 1 -33.06 -23.35 66.13
C MET A 1 -31.60 -23.08 65.74
N TYR A 2 -31.04 -23.92 64.86
CA TYR A 2 -29.62 -23.86 64.51
C TYR A 2 -29.41 -22.91 63.31
N ILE A 3 -28.74 -21.80 63.55
CA ILE A 3 -28.29 -20.87 62.51
C ILE A 3 -27.00 -21.45 61.91
N LEU A 4 -27.11 -22.13 60.77
CA LEU A 4 -25.96 -22.54 59.97
C LEU A 4 -25.36 -21.29 59.28
N ARG A 5 -24.25 -20.80 59.82
CA ARG A 5 -23.36 -19.85 59.13
C ARG A 5 -22.81 -20.53 57.87
N LYS A 6 -23.29 -20.14 56.69
CA LYS A 6 -22.68 -20.49 55.40
C LYS A 6 -21.34 -19.78 55.27
N SER A 7 -20.25 -20.48 55.55
CA SER A 7 -18.95 -20.18 54.95
C SER A 7 -19.04 -20.47 53.44
N ILE A 8 -19.10 -19.41 52.64
CA ILE A 8 -19.14 -19.47 51.17
C ILE A 8 -17.77 -19.95 50.70
N ARG A 9 -17.62 -21.26 50.49
CA ARG A 9 -16.57 -21.81 49.62
C ARG A 9 -17.15 -21.79 48.22
N ILE A 10 -16.48 -21.12 47.29
CA ILE A 10 -16.80 -21.21 45.86
C ILE A 10 -16.52 -22.67 45.47
N LEU A 11 -17.57 -23.50 45.41
CA LEU A 11 -17.47 -24.87 44.92
C LEU A 11 -17.63 -24.81 43.41
N ASN A 12 -16.78 -25.51 42.66
CA ASN A 12 -17.03 -25.74 41.24
C ASN A 12 -18.40 -26.45 41.11
N MET A 13 -19.21 -26.13 40.11
CA MET A 13 -20.50 -26.78 39.81
C MET A 13 -20.47 -28.30 39.91
N ASP A 14 -19.35 -28.93 39.58
CA ASP A 14 -19.16 -30.38 39.65
C ASP A 14 -19.10 -30.95 41.09
N GLU A 15 -18.82 -30.11 42.08
CA GLU A 15 -18.75 -30.47 43.50
C GLU A 15 -20.02 -30.12 44.28
N LEU A 16 -21.03 -29.54 43.62
CA LEU A 16 -22.30 -29.17 44.24
C LEU A 16 -23.04 -30.42 44.74
N ASN A 17 -23.40 -30.44 46.03
CA ASN A 17 -24.20 -31.50 46.62
C ASN A 17 -25.69 -31.28 46.33
N LEU A 18 -26.33 -32.28 45.74
CA LEU A 18 -27.77 -32.37 45.52
C LEU A 18 -28.38 -33.42 46.43
N LEU A 19 -29.65 -33.25 46.78
CA LEU A 19 -30.38 -34.22 47.60
C LEU A 19 -31.12 -35.21 46.71
N LEU A 20 -30.86 -36.50 46.90
CA LEU A 20 -31.58 -37.56 46.22
C LEU A 20 -32.96 -37.78 46.84
N THR A 21 -34.00 -37.82 46.03
CA THR A 21 -35.35 -38.21 46.47
C THR A 21 -35.58 -39.70 46.23
N PRO A 22 -36.12 -40.48 47.19
CA PRO A 22 -36.65 -40.08 48.50
C PRO A 22 -35.67 -40.21 49.69
N CYS A 23 -34.45 -40.75 49.51
CA CYS A 23 -33.57 -41.04 50.65
C CYS A 23 -32.91 -39.83 51.31
N LEU A 24 -33.02 -38.64 50.71
CA LEU A 24 -32.43 -37.37 51.14
C LEU A 24 -30.90 -37.40 51.30
N MET A 25 -30.24 -38.38 50.68
CA MET A 25 -28.79 -38.49 50.74
C MET A 25 -28.12 -37.53 49.75
N PRO A 26 -27.00 -36.89 50.12
CA PRO A 26 -26.30 -35.95 49.26
C PRO A 26 -25.49 -36.67 48.17
N ILE A 27 -25.63 -36.25 46.92
CA ILE A 27 -24.82 -36.72 45.78
C ILE A 27 -24.19 -35.52 45.06
N LYS A 28 -23.02 -35.69 44.42
CA LYS A 28 -22.43 -34.60 43.65
C LYS A 28 -23.13 -34.44 42.31
N TYR A 29 -23.30 -33.19 41.88
CA TYR A 29 -23.90 -32.86 40.59
C TYR A 29 -23.22 -33.57 39.42
N LYS A 30 -21.87 -33.65 39.42
CA LYS A 30 -21.12 -34.34 38.37
C LYS A 30 -21.44 -35.83 38.21
N ASP A 31 -21.88 -36.48 39.29
CA ASP A 31 -22.13 -37.92 39.32
C ASP A 31 -23.49 -38.28 38.72
N ILE A 32 -24.40 -37.29 38.56
CA ILE A 32 -25.74 -37.49 38.01
C ILE A 32 -26.06 -36.64 36.77
N LYS A 33 -25.31 -35.56 36.50
CA LYS A 33 -25.61 -34.60 35.40
C LYS A 33 -25.67 -35.22 34.00
N ASN A 34 -24.96 -36.33 33.79
CA ASN A 34 -24.88 -37.05 32.51
C ASN A 34 -25.74 -38.32 32.47
N CYS A 35 -26.43 -38.64 33.57
CA CYS A 35 -27.33 -39.78 33.62
C CYS A 35 -28.69 -39.41 33.04
N THR A 36 -29.35 -40.37 32.39
CA THR A 36 -30.70 -40.20 31.84
C THR A 36 -31.63 -41.29 32.34
N GLY A 37 -32.91 -40.95 32.49
CA GLY A 37 -33.93 -41.88 32.96
C GLY A 37 -33.80 -42.23 34.45
N ASN A 38 -34.15 -43.48 34.78
CA ASN A 38 -34.14 -43.98 36.15
C ASN A 38 -32.81 -44.67 36.47
N ILE A 39 -32.14 -44.18 37.51
CA ILE A 39 -30.90 -44.78 38.03
C ILE A 39 -31.13 -45.37 39.41
N LYS A 40 -30.49 -46.50 39.70
CA LYS A 40 -30.48 -47.06 41.05
C LYS A 40 -29.72 -46.11 41.97
N CYS A 41 -30.27 -45.80 43.15
CA CYS A 41 -29.61 -44.93 44.11
C CYS A 41 -28.20 -45.41 44.42
N MET A 42 -27.20 -44.61 44.10
CA MET A 42 -25.78 -44.96 44.27
C MET A 42 -25.35 -44.97 45.75
N ILE A 43 -26.17 -44.41 46.65
CA ILE A 43 -25.83 -44.27 48.07
C ILE A 43 -26.46 -45.39 48.89
N CYS A 44 -27.78 -45.59 48.79
CA CYS A 44 -28.45 -46.63 49.59
C CYS A 44 -28.77 -47.89 48.79
N GLY A 45 -28.75 -47.87 47.46
CA GLY A 45 -28.99 -49.05 46.62
C GLY A 45 -30.42 -49.60 46.66
N THR A 46 -31.37 -48.93 47.32
CA THR A 46 -32.71 -49.48 47.56
C THR A 46 -33.82 -48.95 46.67
N HIS A 47 -33.64 -47.82 45.99
CA HIS A 47 -34.68 -47.19 45.16
C HIS A 47 -34.14 -46.75 43.81
N GLN A 48 -35.07 -46.46 42.89
CA GLN A 48 -34.79 -45.84 41.61
C GLN A 48 -35.00 -44.33 41.72
N ILE A 49 -34.13 -43.57 41.05
CA ILE A 49 -34.14 -42.12 41.03
C ILE A 49 -34.37 -41.71 39.59
N ASN A 50 -35.48 -41.02 39.34
CA ASN A 50 -35.63 -40.30 38.09
C ASN A 50 -34.70 -39.08 38.14
N VAL A 51 -33.67 -39.07 37.28
CA VAL A 51 -32.64 -38.03 37.30
C VAL A 51 -33.23 -36.66 36.96
N GLU A 52 -34.16 -36.59 36.00
CA GLU A 52 -34.80 -35.33 35.60
C GLU A 52 -35.67 -34.76 36.71
N GLU A 53 -36.44 -35.61 37.39
CA GLU A 53 -37.26 -35.20 38.54
C GLU A 53 -36.37 -34.74 39.70
N CYS A 54 -35.29 -35.49 39.99
CA CYS A 54 -34.32 -35.15 41.03
C CYS A 54 -33.68 -33.78 40.80
N LEU A 55 -33.20 -33.49 39.58
CA LEU A 55 -32.61 -32.20 39.21
C LEU A 55 -33.62 -31.05 39.27
N ASN A 56 -34.90 -31.34 39.03
CA ASN A 56 -35.98 -30.34 39.01
C ASN A 56 -36.72 -30.18 40.35
N THR A 57 -36.36 -30.93 41.39
CA THR A 57 -36.90 -30.68 42.74
C THR A 57 -36.60 -29.25 43.17
N GLY A 58 -37.52 -28.62 43.92
CA GLY A 58 -37.37 -27.22 44.33
C GLY A 58 -36.03 -26.93 45.04
N VAL A 59 -35.54 -27.88 45.86
CA VAL A 59 -34.27 -27.75 46.58
C VAL A 59 -33.06 -27.86 45.65
N ASN A 60 -33.02 -28.86 44.77
CA ASN A 60 -31.88 -29.05 43.85
C ASN A 60 -31.84 -27.97 42.77
N LYS A 61 -33.00 -27.59 42.23
CA LYS A 61 -33.11 -26.47 41.27
C LYS A 61 -32.62 -25.16 41.87
N LEU A 62 -32.95 -24.89 43.14
CA LEU A 62 -32.46 -23.71 43.86
C LEU A 62 -30.94 -23.78 44.07
N ALA A 63 -30.41 -24.92 44.52
CA ALA A 63 -28.97 -25.10 44.74
C ALA A 63 -28.15 -24.92 43.44
N ILE A 64 -28.60 -25.53 42.33
CA ILE A 64 -28.00 -25.38 41.00
C ILE A 64 -28.02 -23.92 40.55
N SER A 65 -29.15 -23.23 40.73
CA SER A 65 -29.29 -21.84 40.32
C SER A 65 -28.39 -20.91 41.13
N GLN A 66 -28.28 -21.13 42.44
CA GLN A 66 -27.37 -20.37 43.31
C GLN A 66 -25.90 -20.53 42.88
N GLN A 67 -25.47 -21.77 42.61
CA GLN A 67 -24.09 -22.01 42.19
C GLN A 67 -23.78 -21.38 40.83
N LYS A 68 -24.70 -21.45 39.87
CA LYS A 68 -24.55 -20.76 38.57
C LYS A 68 -24.37 -19.25 38.74
N ILE A 69 -25.14 -18.62 39.63
CA ILE A 69 -25.02 -17.19 39.91
C ILE A 69 -23.65 -16.87 40.52
N GLU A 70 -23.16 -17.69 41.44
CA GLU A 70 -21.84 -17.51 42.05
C GLU A 70 -20.71 -17.63 41.00
N ASP A 71 -20.79 -18.62 40.12
CA ASP A 71 -19.84 -18.82 39.02
C ASP A 71 -19.86 -17.63 38.04
N ASP A 72 -21.04 -17.16 37.66
CA ASP A 72 -21.21 -15.99 36.78
C ASP A 72 -20.68 -14.71 37.45
N LEU A 73 -20.91 -14.51 38.74
CA LEU A 73 -20.36 -13.38 39.51
C LEU A 73 -18.83 -13.43 39.56
N ALA A 74 -18.25 -14.61 39.79
CA ALA A 74 -16.80 -14.81 39.79
C ALA A 74 -16.21 -14.49 38.41
N LYS A 75 -16.85 -14.97 37.33
CA LYS A 75 -16.46 -14.68 35.95
C LYS A 75 -16.54 -13.18 35.62
N ILE A 76 -17.59 -12.49 36.06
CA ILE A 76 -17.71 -11.04 35.90
C ILE A 76 -16.58 -10.33 36.64
N GLY A 77 -16.26 -10.75 37.87
CA GLY A 77 -15.14 -10.20 38.64
C GLY A 77 -13.79 -10.34 37.92
N GLN A 78 -13.53 -11.51 37.32
CA GLN A 78 -12.34 -11.76 36.51
C GLN A 78 -12.31 -10.85 35.27
N LEU A 79 -13.39 -10.84 34.47
CA LEU A 79 -13.47 -9.99 33.27
C LEU A 79 -13.31 -8.50 33.59
N LYS A 80 -13.85 -8.04 34.72
CA LYS A 80 -13.66 -6.66 35.19
C LYS A 80 -12.18 -6.37 35.46
N THR A 81 -11.48 -7.31 36.09
CA THR A 81 -10.05 -7.17 36.37
C THR A 81 -9.22 -7.24 35.09
N ASP A 82 -9.55 -8.17 34.19
CA ASP A 82 -8.75 -8.42 32.99
C ASP A 82 -8.94 -7.36 31.90
N TYR A 83 -10.13 -6.76 31.78
CA TYR A 83 -10.42 -5.80 30.70
C TYR A 83 -10.63 -4.37 31.17
N PHE A 84 -11.15 -4.17 32.38
CA PHE A 84 -11.47 -2.84 32.89
C PHE A 84 -10.41 -2.28 33.83
N LYS A 85 -9.50 -3.11 34.35
CA LYS A 85 -8.28 -2.59 34.96
C LYS A 85 -7.37 -2.08 33.84
N ASP A 86 -7.02 -0.80 33.92
CA ASP A 86 -6.14 -0.10 32.97
C ASP A 86 -6.65 -0.12 31.51
N TYR A 87 -7.98 -0.07 31.33
CA TYR A 87 -8.60 -0.09 29.98
C TYR A 87 -8.04 1.02 29.08
N GLU A 88 -7.77 2.21 29.61
CA GLU A 88 -7.18 3.32 28.86
C GLU A 88 -5.80 2.97 28.33
N ALA A 89 -4.96 2.36 29.16
CA ALA A 89 -3.63 1.93 28.75
C ALA A 89 -3.71 0.88 27.64
N LYS A 90 -4.61 -0.11 27.76
CA LYS A 90 -4.79 -1.18 26.76
C LYS A 90 -5.34 -0.67 25.43
N VAL A 91 -6.30 0.25 25.49
CA VAL A 91 -6.83 0.92 24.29
C VAL A 91 -5.71 1.75 23.64
N ASN A 92 -5.00 2.57 24.41
CA ASN A 92 -3.90 3.37 23.91
C ASN A 92 -2.79 2.52 23.29
N GLU A 93 -2.41 1.42 23.94
CA GLU A 93 -1.44 0.45 23.40
C GLU A 93 -1.92 -0.11 22.07
N SER A 94 -3.17 -0.56 21.98
CA SER A 94 -3.76 -1.10 20.75
C SER A 94 -3.73 -0.10 19.60
N PHE A 95 -4.08 1.17 19.86
CA PHE A 95 -4.01 2.22 18.85
C PHE A 95 -2.57 2.61 18.51
N ASN A 96 -1.67 2.63 19.49
CA ASN A 96 -0.25 2.94 19.28
C ASN A 96 0.43 1.87 18.40
N ILE A 97 0.06 0.59 18.54
CA ILE A 97 0.53 -0.47 17.63
C ILE A 97 0.18 -0.13 16.18
N ILE A 98 -1.05 0.33 15.92
CA ILE A 98 -1.48 0.70 14.56
C ILE A 98 -0.78 1.97 14.08
N LYS A 99 -0.65 3.00 14.93
CA LYS A 99 0.10 4.23 14.60
C LYS A 99 1.54 3.91 14.20
N ASN A 100 2.23 3.10 14.99
CA ASN A 100 3.60 2.68 14.73
C ASN A 100 3.73 1.92 13.41
N LYS A 101 2.75 1.07 13.06
CA LYS A 101 2.72 0.38 11.76
C LYS A 101 2.56 1.36 10.59
N ILE A 102 1.70 2.37 10.73
CA ILE A 102 1.51 3.43 9.73
C ILE A 102 2.83 4.21 9.55
N ASP A 103 3.46 4.61 10.65
CA ASP A 103 4.72 5.35 10.62
C ASP A 103 5.85 4.55 9.95
N LEU A 104 5.99 3.27 10.32
CA LEU A 104 6.97 2.38 9.70
C LEU A 104 6.74 2.26 8.19
N ARG A 105 5.47 2.08 7.77
CA ARG A 105 5.13 1.99 6.34
C ARG A 105 5.45 3.29 5.60
N ARG A 106 5.20 4.45 6.21
CA ARG A 106 5.55 5.76 5.64
C ARG A 106 7.06 5.87 5.39
N GLU A 107 7.88 5.53 6.38
CA GLU A 107 9.33 5.64 6.25
C GLU A 107 9.91 4.66 5.21
N ILE A 108 9.37 3.44 5.12
CA ILE A 108 9.73 2.48 4.06
C ILE A 108 9.42 3.07 2.68
N LEU A 109 8.22 3.61 2.48
CA LEU A 109 7.81 4.20 1.20
C LEU A 109 8.65 5.40 0.80
N LYS A 110 8.97 6.29 1.76
CA LYS A 110 9.87 7.43 1.51
C LYS A 110 11.21 6.95 0.97
N LYS A 111 11.80 5.93 1.62
CA LYS A 111 13.08 5.38 1.20
C LYS A 111 13.00 4.75 -0.19
N GLU A 112 12.00 3.90 -0.44
CA GLU A 112 11.81 3.25 -1.74
C GLU A 112 11.60 4.25 -2.88
N ILE A 113 10.79 5.28 -2.67
CA ILE A 113 10.54 6.32 -3.67
C ILE A 113 11.81 7.12 -3.93
N SER A 114 12.54 7.53 -2.87
CA SER A 114 13.79 8.26 -3.02
C SER A 114 14.81 7.47 -3.83
N THR A 115 15.03 6.19 -3.49
CA THR A 115 15.96 5.34 -4.21
C THR A 115 15.59 5.20 -5.69
N LYS A 116 14.30 5.04 -6.02
CA LYS A 116 13.85 4.96 -7.41
C LYS A 116 14.05 6.28 -8.18
N ILE A 117 13.85 7.41 -7.52
CA ILE A 117 14.13 8.73 -8.12
C ILE A 117 15.63 8.84 -8.43
N ASP A 118 16.48 8.48 -7.47
CA ASP A 118 17.93 8.54 -7.64
C ASP A 118 18.41 7.62 -8.76
N GLU A 119 17.95 6.37 -8.79
CA GLU A 119 18.25 5.39 -9.84
C GLU A 119 17.85 5.90 -11.23
N TYR A 120 16.63 6.41 -11.36
CA TYR A 120 16.13 6.94 -12.62
C TYR A 120 16.91 8.19 -13.07
N SER A 121 17.22 9.10 -12.13
CA SER A 121 18.02 10.30 -12.43
C SER A 121 19.40 9.93 -12.95
N LEU A 122 20.02 8.91 -12.36
CA LEU A 122 21.34 8.42 -12.74
C LEU A 122 21.30 7.76 -14.12
N GLU A 123 20.24 7.01 -14.44
CA GLU A 123 20.02 6.45 -15.77
C GLU A 123 19.89 7.54 -16.83
N MET A 124 19.12 8.60 -16.56
CA MET A 124 18.97 9.73 -17.47
C MET A 124 20.29 10.44 -17.75
N VAL A 125 21.09 10.70 -16.71
CA VAL A 125 22.41 11.33 -16.85
C VAL A 125 23.34 10.45 -17.68
N ARG A 126 23.40 9.14 -17.41
CA ARG A 126 24.22 8.20 -18.19
C ARG A 126 23.80 8.14 -19.65
N ALA A 127 22.50 8.19 -19.94
CA ALA A 127 22.00 8.20 -21.31
C ALA A 127 22.47 9.47 -22.06
N LEU A 128 22.44 10.63 -21.41
CA LEU A 128 22.97 11.88 -21.96
C LEU A 128 24.49 11.80 -22.19
N GLU A 129 25.26 11.32 -21.22
CA GLU A 129 26.72 11.16 -21.35
C GLU A 129 27.10 10.19 -22.49
N MET A 130 26.34 9.11 -22.68
CA MET A 130 26.57 8.19 -23.79
C MET A 130 26.31 8.86 -25.14
N GLU A 131 25.25 9.68 -25.24
CA GLU A 131 24.93 10.39 -26.47
C GLU A 131 25.94 11.50 -26.76
N GLU A 132 26.39 12.24 -25.73
CA GLU A 132 27.48 13.20 -25.84
C GLU A 132 28.75 12.53 -26.41
N LYS A 133 29.15 11.38 -25.86
CA LYS A 133 30.30 10.62 -26.36
C LYS A 133 30.14 10.22 -27.83
N LYS A 134 28.96 9.77 -28.25
CA LYS A 134 28.70 9.43 -29.67
C LYS A 134 28.81 10.66 -30.58
N ILE A 135 28.29 11.79 -30.14
CA ILE A 135 28.38 13.07 -30.86
C ILE A 135 29.84 13.47 -31.00
N LEU A 136 30.63 13.46 -29.92
CA LEU A 136 32.05 13.80 -29.94
C LEU A 136 32.85 12.90 -30.88
N VAL A 137 32.61 11.58 -30.86
CA VAL A 137 33.24 10.64 -31.80
C VAL A 137 32.89 10.97 -33.25
N SER A 138 31.63 11.34 -33.53
CA SER A 138 31.19 11.71 -34.88
C SER A 138 31.82 13.02 -35.36
N ILE A 139 31.92 14.02 -34.49
CA ILE A 139 32.61 15.29 -34.77
C ILE A 139 34.09 15.01 -35.08
N LYS A 140 34.76 14.22 -34.25
CA LYS A 140 36.19 13.90 -34.42
C LYS A 140 36.47 13.25 -35.78
N LYS A 141 35.69 12.23 -36.16
CA LYS A 141 35.82 11.57 -37.47
C LYS A 141 35.64 12.56 -38.63
N MET A 142 34.68 13.46 -38.53
CA MET A 142 34.41 14.44 -39.57
C MET A 142 35.48 15.54 -39.65
N LEU A 143 36.12 15.89 -38.54
CA LEU A 143 37.27 16.79 -38.53
C LEU A 143 38.50 16.12 -39.16
N GLU A 144 38.73 14.84 -38.88
CA GLU A 144 39.82 14.05 -39.50
C GLU A 144 39.63 13.86 -41.01
N MET A 145 38.37 13.74 -41.48
CA MET A 145 38.06 13.61 -42.92
C MET A 145 38.02 14.96 -43.66
N ASN A 146 37.90 16.08 -42.95
CA ASN A 146 37.94 17.40 -43.57
C ASN A 146 39.38 17.88 -43.63
N ASP A 147 40.07 17.52 -44.71
CA ASP A 147 41.30 18.19 -45.09
C ASP A 147 41.08 19.71 -45.16
N LEU A 148 42.05 20.45 -44.64
CA LEU A 148 42.20 21.90 -44.79
C LEU A 148 42.51 22.20 -46.27
N VAL A 149 41.49 22.09 -47.12
CA VAL A 149 41.57 22.57 -48.50
C VAL A 149 41.69 24.08 -48.43
N ASP A 150 42.83 24.63 -48.83
CA ASP A 150 43.01 26.07 -48.94
C ASP A 150 42.25 26.61 -50.16
N PHE A 151 40.99 26.95 -49.91
CA PHE A 151 40.11 27.59 -50.90
C PHE A 151 40.65 28.94 -51.38
N LYS A 152 41.57 29.57 -50.64
CA LYS A 152 42.22 30.82 -51.06
C LYS A 152 43.16 30.57 -52.24
N THR A 153 44.03 29.57 -52.11
CA THR A 153 44.92 29.13 -53.21
C THR A 153 44.11 28.63 -54.41
N LYS A 154 43.05 27.83 -54.21
CA LYS A 154 42.18 27.38 -55.31
C LYS A 154 41.51 28.56 -56.03
N LYS A 155 41.02 29.56 -55.30
CA LYS A 155 40.43 30.77 -55.87
C LYS A 155 41.43 31.54 -56.73
N GLU A 156 42.67 31.73 -56.25
CA GLU A 156 43.72 32.43 -57.01
C GLU A 156 44.01 31.74 -58.36
N VAL A 157 44.04 30.41 -58.40
CA VAL A 157 44.18 29.63 -59.65
C VAL A 157 43.04 29.93 -60.63
N VAL A 158 41.79 29.93 -60.17
CA VAL A 158 40.63 30.29 -61.02
C VAL A 158 40.73 31.72 -61.54
N THR A 159 41.23 32.65 -60.70
CA THR A 159 41.28 34.08 -61.05
C THR A 159 42.30 34.37 -62.14
N ASN A 160 43.45 33.69 -62.09
CA ASN A 160 44.58 33.87 -62.99
C ASN A 160 44.44 33.12 -64.33
N GLU A 161 43.45 32.24 -64.48
CA GLU A 161 43.17 31.54 -65.74
C GLU A 161 42.73 32.54 -66.84
N GLN A 162 43.41 32.47 -67.98
CA GLN A 162 43.20 33.35 -69.15
C GLN A 162 42.25 32.72 -70.17
N ASN A 163 42.17 31.38 -70.23
CA ASN A 163 41.22 30.70 -71.10
C ASN A 163 39.81 30.76 -70.49
N VAL A 164 38.90 31.46 -71.16
CA VAL A 164 37.52 31.68 -70.69
C VAL A 164 36.78 30.37 -70.43
N VAL A 165 36.94 29.36 -71.28
CA VAL A 165 36.26 28.06 -71.14
C VAL A 165 36.79 27.30 -69.93
N GLN A 166 38.12 27.26 -69.74
CA GLN A 166 38.74 26.61 -68.59
C GLN A 166 38.37 27.33 -67.29
N LYS A 167 38.36 28.66 -67.30
CA LYS A 167 37.95 29.49 -66.16
C LYS A 167 36.52 29.19 -65.72
N ILE A 168 35.59 29.06 -66.66
CA ILE A 168 34.19 28.68 -66.35
C ILE A 168 34.14 27.31 -65.69
N ASN A 169 34.81 26.29 -66.26
CA ASN A 169 34.82 24.94 -65.69
C ASN A 169 35.43 24.90 -64.28
N LEU A 170 36.55 25.59 -64.07
CA LEU A 170 37.19 25.70 -62.75
C LEU A 170 36.28 26.41 -61.74
N THR A 171 35.55 27.44 -62.16
CA THR A 171 34.60 28.17 -61.31
C THR A 171 33.45 27.26 -60.87
N VAL A 172 32.85 26.52 -61.81
CA VAL A 172 31.74 25.59 -61.50
C VAL A 172 32.19 24.48 -60.54
N ASN A 173 33.38 23.91 -60.76
CA ASN A 173 33.94 22.90 -59.86
C ASN A 173 34.26 23.46 -58.47
N LEU A 174 34.79 24.68 -58.37
CA LEU A 174 35.05 25.33 -57.09
C LEU A 174 33.74 25.62 -56.34
N GLU A 175 32.69 26.02 -57.06
CA GLU A 175 31.37 26.29 -56.49
C GLU A 175 30.73 25.01 -55.91
N THR A 176 30.79 23.88 -56.62
CA THR A 176 30.27 22.60 -56.13
C THR A 176 31.03 22.13 -54.89
N GLU A 177 32.37 22.18 -54.91
CA GLU A 177 33.18 21.84 -53.73
C GLU A 177 32.86 22.73 -52.51
N LEU A 178 32.71 24.04 -52.72
CA LEU A 178 32.35 24.98 -51.65
C LEU A 178 30.97 24.69 -51.08
N LYS A 179 29.98 24.42 -51.92
CA LYS A 179 28.63 24.05 -51.49
C LYS A 179 28.63 22.79 -50.62
N ASP A 180 29.42 21.79 -51.00
CA ASP A 180 29.51 20.55 -50.22
C ASP A 180 30.22 20.76 -48.88
N LYS A 181 31.27 21.60 -48.84
CA LYS A 181 31.93 21.97 -47.58
C LYS A 181 31.04 22.80 -46.66
N ILE A 182 30.27 23.75 -47.19
CA ILE A 182 29.30 24.54 -46.40
C ILE A 182 28.28 23.60 -45.75
N LYS A 183 27.69 22.66 -46.50
CA LYS A 183 26.75 21.68 -45.95
C LYS A 183 27.37 20.85 -44.83
N ASN A 184 28.62 20.44 -44.98
CA ASN A 184 29.33 19.69 -43.92
C ASN A 184 29.53 20.52 -42.65
N ILE A 185 29.88 21.80 -42.80
CA ILE A 185 30.04 22.73 -41.66
C ILE A 185 28.69 23.00 -40.98
N GLU A 186 27.63 23.23 -41.74
CA GLU A 186 26.27 23.42 -41.21
C GLU A 186 25.80 22.19 -40.44
N TRP A 187 26.06 20.99 -40.98
CA TRP A 187 25.76 19.74 -40.29
C TRP A 187 26.54 19.61 -38.97
N LEU A 188 27.83 19.94 -38.96
CA LEU A 188 28.65 19.95 -37.73
C LEU A 188 28.11 20.96 -36.71
N ALA A 189 27.76 22.17 -37.15
CA ALA A 189 27.17 23.20 -36.30
C ALA A 189 25.86 22.73 -35.66
N ASN A 190 25.00 22.05 -36.44
CA ASN A 190 23.77 21.45 -35.92
C ASN A 190 24.05 20.34 -34.90
N LEU A 191 25.05 19.51 -35.15
CA LEU A 191 25.42 18.43 -34.25
C LEU A 191 25.98 18.94 -32.92
N ILE A 192 26.84 19.97 -32.96
CA ILE A 192 27.37 20.66 -31.78
C ILE A 192 26.24 21.27 -30.95
N ASN A 193 25.23 21.85 -31.61
CA ASN A 193 24.10 22.47 -30.93
C ASN A 193 23.00 21.47 -30.52
N ARG A 194 23.14 20.17 -30.81
CA ARG A 194 22.13 19.16 -30.51
C ARG A 194 21.81 19.05 -29.02
N GLY A 195 22.79 19.27 -28.15
CA GLY A 195 22.59 19.31 -26.70
C GLY A 195 21.56 20.35 -26.26
N LYS A 196 21.45 21.49 -26.97
CA LYS A 196 20.48 22.56 -26.67
C LYS A 196 19.04 22.18 -27.01
N GLN A 197 18.84 21.10 -27.78
CA GLN A 197 17.51 20.65 -28.20
C GLN A 197 16.84 19.73 -27.17
N TYR A 198 17.58 19.26 -26.15
CA TYR A 198 17.01 18.45 -25.08
C TYR A 198 16.15 19.33 -24.17
N VAL A 199 14.89 18.95 -24.02
CA VAL A 199 13.93 19.57 -23.10
C VAL A 199 13.47 18.53 -22.10
N LEU A 200 13.59 18.85 -20.82
CA LEU A 200 13.08 18.00 -19.76
C LEU A 200 11.58 18.26 -19.59
N HIS A 201 10.75 17.26 -19.90
CA HIS A 201 9.32 17.34 -19.73
C HIS A 201 8.90 16.80 -18.37
N PHE A 202 8.20 17.63 -17.59
CA PHE A 202 7.64 17.23 -16.31
C PHE A 202 6.20 16.80 -16.48
N THR A 203 5.93 15.52 -16.27
CA THR A 203 4.56 15.02 -16.11
C THR A 203 4.19 15.07 -14.63
N LYS A 204 2.92 15.39 -14.34
CA LYS A 204 2.42 15.33 -12.97
C LYS A 204 2.44 13.87 -12.50
N LEU A 205 3.14 13.61 -11.41
CA LEU A 205 3.12 12.29 -10.77
C LEU A 205 1.75 12.05 -10.12
N ASP A 206 1.01 11.07 -10.63
CA ASP A 206 -0.26 10.63 -10.03
C ASP A 206 0.00 9.44 -9.09
N LEU A 207 0.39 9.74 -7.85
CA LEU A 207 0.67 8.73 -6.84
C LEU A 207 -0.59 8.43 -6.02
N ASN A 208 -1.12 7.22 -6.17
CA ASN A 208 -2.25 6.75 -5.37
C ASN A 208 -1.78 6.35 -3.95
N LEU A 209 -1.79 7.31 -3.03
CA LEU A 209 -1.39 7.12 -1.64
C LEU A 209 -2.24 6.08 -0.91
N LYS A 210 -3.53 5.98 -1.24
CA LYS A 210 -4.45 5.00 -0.64
C LYS A 210 -4.01 3.57 -0.94
N LYS A 211 -3.55 3.34 -2.18
CA LYS A 211 -2.98 2.05 -2.60
C LYS A 211 -1.59 1.81 -2.00
N ALA A 212 -0.78 2.85 -1.86
CA ALA A 212 0.61 2.74 -1.38
C ALA A 212 0.70 2.49 0.15
N LEU A 213 -0.03 3.29 0.93
CA LEU A 213 -0.08 3.23 2.40
C LEU A 213 -1.08 2.21 2.92
N GLY A 214 -2.15 1.95 2.16
CA GLY A 214 -3.25 1.06 2.56
C GLY A 214 -4.43 1.81 3.15
N GLU A 215 -5.45 1.04 3.56
CA GLU A 215 -6.70 1.54 4.13
C GLU A 215 -6.89 0.99 5.54
N LEU A 216 -7.27 1.85 6.49
CA LEU A 216 -7.73 1.39 7.80
C LEU A 216 -9.16 0.87 7.66
N LYS A 217 -9.35 -0.41 7.97
CA LYS A 217 -10.67 -1.06 8.01
C LYS A 217 -10.90 -1.64 9.39
N LEU A 218 -12.05 -1.33 9.95
CA LEU A 218 -12.52 -1.92 11.19
C LEU A 218 -13.26 -3.21 10.83
N ASN A 219 -12.70 -4.36 11.21
CA ASN A 219 -13.33 -5.65 10.93
C ASN A 219 -14.07 -6.12 12.19
N GLY A 220 -15.35 -6.51 12.07
CA GLY A 220 -16.01 -7.35 13.06
C GLY A 220 -16.74 -6.67 14.24
N LEU A 221 -17.10 -5.40 14.16
CA LEU A 221 -18.07 -4.83 15.12
C LEU A 221 -19.49 -5.20 14.67
N ASN A 222 -20.08 -6.20 15.34
CA ASN A 222 -21.52 -6.35 15.34
C ASN A 222 -22.09 -5.23 16.21
N ASP A 223 -22.68 -4.20 15.60
CA ASP A 223 -23.22 -2.96 16.20
C ASP A 223 -24.34 -3.16 17.26
N LYS A 224 -24.55 -4.38 17.77
CA LYS A 224 -25.61 -4.69 18.72
C LYS A 224 -25.03 -4.91 20.11
N VAL A 225 -24.75 -3.82 20.80
CA VAL A 225 -24.75 -3.84 22.27
C VAL A 225 -26.22 -3.76 22.69
N PRO A 226 -26.83 -4.78 23.32
CA PRO A 226 -28.18 -4.66 23.84
C PRO A 226 -28.13 -3.81 25.13
N VAL A 227 -28.10 -2.49 24.97
CA VAL A 227 -28.31 -1.57 26.11
C VAL A 227 -29.83 -1.44 26.29
N LYS A 228 -30.37 -2.06 27.35
CA LYS A 228 -31.81 -1.96 27.69
C LYS A 228 -32.21 -0.57 28.22
N ASN A 229 -31.25 0.30 28.53
CA ASN A 229 -31.51 1.68 28.93
C ASN A 229 -30.98 2.63 27.84
N LYS A 230 -31.86 3.50 27.36
CA LYS A 230 -31.61 4.45 26.26
C LYS A 230 -30.54 5.48 26.65
N GLU A 231 -29.27 5.14 26.51
CA GLU A 231 -28.21 6.10 26.22
C GLU A 231 -27.59 5.69 24.89
N THR A 232 -27.99 6.40 23.84
CA THR A 232 -27.40 6.25 22.52
C THR A 232 -25.96 6.75 22.56
N VAL A 233 -25.00 5.85 22.73
CA VAL A 233 -23.61 6.12 22.40
C VAL A 233 -23.51 6.16 20.87
N GLN A 234 -23.43 7.36 20.29
CA GLN A 234 -23.13 7.50 18.88
C GLN A 234 -21.68 7.09 18.64
N ILE A 235 -21.47 5.88 18.14
CA ILE A 235 -20.19 5.49 17.57
C ILE A 235 -20.09 6.20 16.21
N TYR A 236 -19.35 7.30 16.17
CA TYR A 236 -19.08 8.00 14.92
C TYR A 236 -18.36 7.04 13.97
N LYS A 237 -19.07 6.60 12.92
CA LYS A 237 -18.43 6.13 11.70
C LYS A 237 -17.66 7.31 11.15
N ASN A 238 -16.35 7.35 11.37
CA ASN A 238 -15.48 8.37 10.80
C ASN A 238 -15.62 8.32 9.26
N GLN A 239 -16.43 9.23 8.72
CA GLN A 239 -16.21 9.74 7.38
C GLN A 239 -14.91 10.54 7.47
N VAL A 240 -13.87 10.08 6.77
CA VAL A 240 -12.66 10.86 6.58
C VAL A 240 -13.02 11.97 5.60
N THR A 241 -13.50 13.11 6.11
CA THR A 241 -13.70 14.33 5.33
C THR A 241 -12.46 15.23 5.45
N ASP A 242 -12.00 15.65 4.27
CA ASP A 242 -11.18 16.83 3.98
C ASP A 242 -9.68 16.81 4.34
N PHE A 243 -8.88 16.43 3.33
CA PHE A 243 -7.59 17.09 3.11
C PHE A 243 -7.86 18.48 2.50
N PRO A 244 -7.18 19.56 2.94
CA PRO A 244 -7.32 20.85 2.28
C PRO A 244 -6.80 20.75 0.84
N LYS A 245 -7.67 21.04 -0.14
CA LYS A 245 -7.28 21.20 -1.55
C LYS A 245 -6.26 22.34 -1.66
N PRO A 246 -5.12 22.17 -2.36
CA PRO A 246 -4.31 23.31 -2.77
C PRO A 246 -5.12 24.16 -3.75
N ILE A 247 -5.24 25.45 -3.46
CA ILE A 247 -5.79 26.45 -4.36
C ILE A 247 -4.76 26.67 -5.47
N THR A 248 -5.05 26.23 -6.69
CA THR A 248 -4.28 26.58 -7.87
C THR A 248 -4.95 27.78 -8.54
N THR A 249 -4.36 28.96 -8.37
CA THR A 249 -4.73 30.16 -9.13
C THR A 249 -4.22 30.03 -10.56
N THR A 250 -5.12 29.98 -11.54
CA THR A 250 -4.77 30.07 -12.97
C THR A 250 -4.41 31.51 -13.32
N VAL A 251 -3.20 31.72 -13.84
CA VAL A 251 -2.84 32.94 -14.56
C VAL A 251 -2.78 32.59 -16.05
N THR A 252 -3.73 33.12 -16.81
CA THR A 252 -3.75 33.09 -18.27
C THR A 252 -2.88 34.22 -18.80
N MET A 253 -1.94 33.91 -19.69
CA MET A 253 -1.36 34.88 -20.61
C MET A 253 -1.39 34.30 -22.02
N THR A 254 -2.27 34.84 -22.86
CA THR A 254 -2.15 34.88 -24.32
C THR A 254 -1.52 36.24 -24.67
N PRO A 255 -0.69 36.39 -25.73
CA PRO A 255 -1.22 36.24 -27.10
C PRO A 255 -0.24 35.88 -28.26
N ASN A 256 -0.88 35.52 -29.38
CA ASN A 256 -0.54 35.73 -30.80
C ASN A 256 0.50 34.83 -31.52
N ASN A 257 -0.06 33.91 -32.31
CA ASN A 257 0.47 33.45 -33.60
C ASN A 257 0.13 34.53 -34.68
N PRO A 258 0.86 34.67 -35.81
CA PRO A 258 0.89 33.68 -36.91
C PRO A 258 2.32 33.55 -37.50
N THR A 259 2.81 32.50 -38.17
CA THR A 259 2.38 31.69 -39.33
C THR A 259 3.38 30.52 -39.37
N GLY A 260 2.99 29.24 -39.32
CA GLY A 260 2.60 28.46 -40.49
C GLY A 260 3.81 27.84 -41.21
N PHE A 261 4.13 26.57 -40.94
CA PHE A 261 4.46 25.57 -41.97
C PHE A 261 4.27 24.15 -41.43
N SER A 262 3.50 23.40 -42.19
CA SER A 262 3.04 22.04 -41.96
C SER A 262 3.99 21.04 -42.60
N SER A 263 4.34 19.98 -41.86
CA SER A 263 4.57 18.64 -42.43
C SER A 263 4.62 17.57 -41.33
N TYR A 264 3.52 16.82 -41.20
CA TYR A 264 3.49 15.47 -40.62
C TYR A 264 3.45 14.45 -41.77
N PRO A 265 3.63 13.12 -41.55
CA PRO A 265 4.45 12.41 -40.56
C PRO A 265 5.23 11.22 -41.23
N PRO A 266 5.73 10.24 -40.46
CA PRO A 266 4.89 9.06 -40.30
C PRO A 266 4.70 8.61 -38.86
N ALA A 267 3.51 8.06 -38.62
CA ALA A 267 3.07 7.47 -37.37
C ALA A 267 3.96 6.28 -36.98
N LEU A 268 4.51 6.33 -35.77
CA LEU A 268 4.96 5.13 -35.07
C LEU A 268 3.74 4.45 -34.46
N LYS A 269 3.34 3.34 -35.06
CA LYS A 269 2.43 2.38 -34.43
C LYS A 269 3.11 1.87 -33.16
N ALA A 270 2.48 2.12 -32.01
CA ALA A 270 2.80 1.38 -30.80
C ALA A 270 2.36 -0.08 -31.04
N GLN A 271 3.35 -0.94 -31.24
CA GLN A 271 3.13 -2.38 -31.20
C GLN A 271 3.04 -2.75 -29.72
N GLU A 272 1.85 -3.17 -29.28
CA GLU A 272 1.67 -3.79 -27.96
C GLU A 272 2.53 -5.06 -27.91
N GLY A 273 3.62 -4.99 -27.14
CA GLY A 273 4.44 -6.12 -26.76
C GLY A 273 4.30 -6.36 -25.25
N PRO A 274 4.17 -7.62 -24.79
CA PRO A 274 3.67 -7.92 -23.46
C PRO A 274 4.74 -7.66 -22.40
N SER A 275 4.48 -6.75 -21.46
CA SER A 275 5.21 -6.75 -20.18
C SER A 275 4.67 -7.87 -19.30
N SER A 276 5.11 -9.08 -19.60
CA SER A 276 5.00 -10.24 -18.71
C SER A 276 6.08 -10.15 -17.64
N LEU A 277 5.85 -9.35 -16.59
CA LEU A 277 6.60 -9.43 -15.34
C LEU A 277 5.67 -9.37 -14.13
N PHE A 278 4.64 -10.22 -14.11
CA PHE A 278 3.94 -10.63 -12.90
C PHE A 278 3.30 -12.03 -13.10
N LYS A 279 4.12 -13.07 -13.24
CA LYS A 279 3.72 -14.45 -12.92
C LYS A 279 4.90 -15.28 -12.44
N SER A 280 4.92 -15.52 -11.13
CA SER A 280 5.29 -16.76 -10.41
C SER A 280 5.68 -16.37 -8.97
N ILE A 281 5.44 -17.10 -7.89
CA ILE A 281 4.76 -18.34 -7.52
C ILE A 281 4.70 -18.24 -5.99
N ILE A 282 3.56 -18.49 -5.34
CA ILE A 282 3.53 -19.35 -4.12
C ILE A 282 2.23 -20.15 -4.19
N LYS A 283 2.39 -21.46 -4.44
CA LYS A 283 1.41 -22.51 -4.13
C LYS A 283 1.46 -22.78 -2.63
N LYS A 284 0.32 -22.77 -1.95
CA LYS A 284 -0.24 -23.89 -1.17
C LYS A 284 -1.67 -23.56 -0.80
#